data_AF-A0A9D6FSG7-F1
#
_entry.id   AF-A0A9D6FSG7-F1
#
_cell.length_a   1.000
_cell.length_b   1.000
_cell.length_c   1.000
_cell.angle_alpha   90.00
_cell.angle_beta   90.00
_cell.angle_gamma   90.00
#
_symmetry.space_group_name_H-M   'P 1'
#
loop_
_entity.id
_entity.type
_entity.pdbx_description
1 polymer ?
#
loop_
_entity_poly.entity_id
_entity_poly.type
_entity_poly.pdbx_seq_one_letter_code
_entity_poly.pdbx_strand_id
1 'polypeptide(L)'
;MFGSRFFFLKLLLGFGTFFGACTACYFLGMEINPSVRAAEVHAPRFDGETLWIPMAQVDAVSEEEFAVRINETRVRVRGRAEGIAPGDLVEITGTFHSRPATLDLHRVRKVAPQRRRIVEVVSMAVLAAVILLFFRRFRVRKGAWEFRWPTS
;
A
#
# COMPACT_ATOMS: atom_id res chain seq x y z
N MET A 1 15.84 3.33 -25.47
CA MET A 1 15.92 4.81 -25.47
C MET A 1 14.52 5.39 -25.61
N PHE A 2 13.89 5.83 -24.52
CA PHE A 2 12.59 6.50 -24.59
C PHE A 2 12.80 7.97 -24.96
N GLY A 3 12.35 8.38 -26.15
CA GLY A 3 12.53 9.74 -26.67
C GLY A 3 11.95 10.82 -25.75
N SER A 4 12.74 11.87 -25.53
CA SER A 4 12.49 13.00 -24.61
C SER A 4 11.34 13.91 -25.02
N ARG A 5 10.85 13.81 -26.26
CA ARG A 5 9.85 14.74 -26.84
C ARG A 5 8.51 14.79 -26.10
N PHE A 6 8.18 13.77 -25.31
CA PHE A 6 6.94 13.71 -24.52
C PHE A 6 7.18 13.33 -23.06
N PHE A 7 8.39 13.54 -22.54
CA PHE A 7 8.72 13.14 -21.17
C PHE A 7 7.75 13.73 -20.14
N PHE A 8 7.45 15.04 -20.24
CA PHE A 8 6.49 15.71 -19.36
C PHE A 8 5.07 15.19 -19.52
N LEU A 9 4.60 14.95 -20.75
CA LEU A 9 3.26 14.42 -20.99
C LEU A 9 3.11 13.00 -20.40
N LYS A 10 4.15 12.16 -20.54
CA LYS A 10 4.20 10.82 -19.94
C LYS A 10 4.21 10.88 -18.42
N LEU A 11 4.98 11.81 -17.84
CA LEU A 11 5.01 12.04 -16.40
C LEU A 11 3.62 12.46 -15.89
N LEU A 12 2.98 13.38 -16.61
CA LEU A 12 1.68 13.94 -16.25
C LEU A 12 0.56 12.89 -16.38
N LEU A 13 0.62 12.04 -17.42
CA LEU A 13 -0.24 10.87 -17.56
C LEU A 13 -0.01 9.84 -16.45
N GLY A 14 1.25 9.52 -16.14
CA GLY A 14 1.59 8.58 -15.07
C GLY A 14 1.18 9.06 -13.68
N PHE A 15 1.38 10.34 -13.38
CA PHE A 15 0.84 10.94 -12.16
C PHE A 15 -0.69 10.97 -12.19
N GLY A 16 -1.30 11.35 -13.31
CA GLY A 16 -2.76 11.38 -13.45
C GLY A 16 -3.41 10.02 -13.21
N THR A 17 -2.85 8.94 -13.76
CA THR A 17 -3.35 7.57 -13.52
C THR A 17 -3.09 7.12 -12.09
N PHE A 18 -1.92 7.41 -11.52
CA PHE A 18 -1.62 7.08 -10.13
C PHE A 18 -2.56 7.80 -9.16
N PHE A 19 -2.69 9.12 -9.27
CA PHE A 19 -3.60 9.92 -8.44
C PHE A 19 -5.05 9.54 -8.68
N GLY A 20 -5.45 9.28 -9.93
CA GLY A 20 -6.80 8.81 -10.26
C GLY A 20 -7.13 7.49 -9.57
N ALA A 21 -6.20 6.52 -9.61
CA ALA A 21 -6.35 5.25 -8.92
C ALA A 21 -6.39 5.42 -7.39
N CYS A 22 -5.50 6.22 -6.80
CA CYS A 22 -5.52 6.51 -5.37
C CYS A 22 -6.82 7.20 -4.92
N THR A 23 -7.31 8.16 -5.70
CA THR A 23 -8.54 8.91 -5.41
C THR A 23 -9.77 8.02 -5.54
N ALA A 24 -9.84 7.20 -6.59
CA ALA A 24 -10.89 6.21 -6.77
C ALA A 24 -10.92 5.19 -5.62
N CYS A 25 -9.75 4.66 -5.22
CA CYS A 25 -9.66 3.77 -4.06
C CYS A 25 -10.11 4.46 -2.76
N TYR A 26 -9.76 5.73 -2.55
CA TYR A 26 -10.21 6.51 -1.39
C TYR A 26 -11.74 6.66 -1.36
N PHE A 27 -12.37 7.03 -2.49
CA PHE A 27 -13.82 7.19 -2.57
C PHE A 27 -14.58 5.86 -2.47
N LEU A 28 -14.00 4.78 -2.98
CA LEU A 28 -14.58 3.43 -2.88
C LEU A 28 -14.31 2.76 -1.52
N GLY A 29 -13.57 3.42 -0.62
CA GLY A 29 -13.20 2.85 0.67
C GLY A 29 -12.30 1.61 0.55
N MET A 30 -11.69 1.38 -0.62
CA MET A 30 -10.82 0.23 -0.87
C MET A 30 -9.43 0.50 -0.32
N GLU A 31 -8.96 -0.39 0.55
CA GLU A 31 -7.61 -0.37 1.08
C GLU A 31 -6.67 -1.03 0.07
N ILE A 32 -5.61 -0.31 -0.32
CA ILE A 32 -4.58 -0.83 -1.20
C ILE A 32 -3.70 -1.78 -0.38
N ASN A 33 -4.10 -3.05 -0.32
CA ASN A 33 -3.33 -4.15 0.27
C ASN A 33 -2.76 -5.03 -0.85
N PRO A 34 -1.62 -4.64 -1.47
CA PRO A 34 -1.08 -5.35 -2.63
C PRO A 34 -0.61 -6.76 -2.26
N SER A 35 -0.16 -6.98 -1.02
CA SER A 35 0.31 -8.27 -0.51
C SER A 35 -0.80 -9.33 -0.54
N VAL A 36 -1.99 -8.97 -0.05
CA VAL A 36 -3.14 -9.88 0.04
C VAL A 36 -3.67 -10.19 -1.36
N ARG A 37 -3.82 -9.17 -2.20
CA ARG A 37 -4.29 -9.35 -3.58
C ARG A 37 -3.30 -10.18 -4.41
N ALA A 38 -1.99 -9.99 -4.22
CA ALA A 38 -0.98 -10.82 -4.87
C ALA A 38 -1.02 -12.26 -4.38
N ALA A 39 -1.22 -12.47 -3.07
CA ALA A 39 -1.39 -13.79 -2.48
C ALA A 39 -2.67 -14.48 -2.94
N GLU A 40 -3.77 -13.77 -3.20
CA GLU A 40 -4.98 -14.37 -3.77
C GLU A 40 -4.80 -14.79 -5.23
N VAL A 41 -4.27 -13.89 -6.06
CA VAL A 41 -4.10 -14.14 -7.50
C VAL A 41 -3.04 -15.21 -7.77
N HIS A 42 -2.05 -15.33 -6.89
CA HIS A 42 -0.94 -16.28 -7.02
C HIS A 42 -0.77 -17.15 -5.77
N ALA A 43 -1.87 -17.65 -5.21
CA ALA A 43 -1.88 -18.40 -3.94
C ALA A 43 -0.81 -19.49 -3.80
N PRO A 44 -0.51 -20.34 -4.81
CA PRO A 44 0.52 -21.37 -4.67
C PRO A 44 1.94 -20.80 -4.51
N ARG A 45 2.19 -19.58 -4.99
CA ARG A 45 3.51 -18.94 -4.95
C ARG A 45 3.82 -18.33 -3.59
N PHE A 46 2.77 -17.96 -2.85
CA PHE A 46 2.88 -17.32 -1.54
C PHE A 46 2.65 -18.30 -0.39
N ASP A 47 2.47 -19.59 -0.68
CA ASP A 47 2.34 -20.64 0.31
C ASP A 47 3.64 -20.77 1.12
N GLY A 48 3.56 -20.67 2.44
CA GLY A 48 4.71 -20.64 3.35
C GLY A 48 5.45 -19.29 3.42
N GLU A 49 5.00 -18.26 2.68
CA GLU A 49 5.63 -16.94 2.70
C GLU A 49 5.10 -16.08 3.86
N THR A 50 5.98 -15.25 4.41
CA THR A 50 5.57 -14.25 5.40
C THR A 50 4.88 -13.09 4.71
N LEU A 51 3.59 -12.92 4.98
CA LEU A 51 2.82 -11.76 4.53
C LEU A 51 2.74 -10.72 5.63
N TRP A 52 2.95 -9.47 5.22
CA TRP A 52 2.63 -8.30 6.02
C TRP A 52 1.35 -7.67 5.49
N ILE A 53 0.37 -7.59 6.38
CA ILE A 53 -0.94 -6.99 6.17
C ILE A 53 -0.96 -5.72 7.02
N PRO A 54 -0.67 -4.55 6.43
CA PRO A 54 -0.52 -3.31 7.18
C PRO A 54 -1.83 -2.86 7.84
N MET A 55 -2.97 -3.27 7.29
CA MET A 55 -4.28 -2.91 7.82
C MET A 55 -5.32 -3.96 7.44
N ALA A 56 -6.07 -4.42 8.44
CA ALA A 56 -7.23 -5.26 8.30
C ALA A 56 -8.23 -4.95 9.42
N GLN A 57 -9.51 -5.12 9.16
CA GLN A 57 -10.54 -4.99 10.19
C GLN A 57 -10.87 -6.36 10.77
N VAL A 58 -10.93 -6.47 12.08
CA VAL A 58 -11.32 -7.72 12.75
C VAL A 58 -12.82 -7.94 12.59
N ASP A 59 -13.21 -9.08 12.05
CA ASP A 59 -14.61 -9.43 11.79
C ASP A 59 -15.18 -10.32 12.91
N ALA A 60 -14.41 -11.33 13.31
CA ALA A 60 -14.78 -12.24 14.40
C ALA A 60 -13.54 -12.68 15.19
N VAL A 61 -13.70 -12.95 16.47
CA VAL A 61 -12.63 -13.43 17.37
C VAL A 61 -13.12 -14.67 18.11
N SER A 62 -12.28 -15.69 18.17
CA SER A 62 -12.44 -16.93 18.96
C SER A 62 -11.23 -17.07 19.90
N GLU A 63 -11.21 -18.12 20.73
CA GLU A 63 -10.13 -18.31 21.72
C GLU A 63 -8.75 -18.54 21.08
N GLU A 64 -8.69 -19.20 19.92
CA GLU A 64 -7.43 -19.60 19.25
C GLU A 64 -7.28 -19.06 17.83
N GLU A 65 -8.32 -18.43 17.28
CA GLU A 65 -8.33 -17.90 15.93
C GLU A 65 -9.18 -16.65 15.83
N PHE A 66 -8.93 -15.85 14.80
CA PHE A 66 -9.76 -14.70 14.47
C PHE A 66 -9.85 -14.54 12.96
N ALA A 67 -10.94 -13.93 12.50
CA ALA A 67 -11.12 -13.60 11.11
C ALA A 67 -10.91 -12.10 10.92
N VAL A 68 -10.18 -11.76 9.88
CA VAL A 68 -10.02 -10.37 9.45
C VAL A 68 -10.60 -10.17 8.06
N ARG A 69 -11.21 -9.01 7.88
CA ARG A 69 -11.74 -8.52 6.61
C ARG A 69 -10.76 -7.51 6.02
N ILE A 70 -10.41 -7.74 4.77
CA ILE A 70 -9.53 -6.91 3.96
C ILE A 70 -10.29 -6.64 2.67
N ASN A 71 -10.86 -5.43 2.54
CA ASN A 71 -11.82 -5.11 1.49
C ASN A 71 -13.01 -6.11 1.48
N GLU A 72 -13.21 -6.83 0.37
CA GLU A 72 -14.25 -7.85 0.20
C GLU A 72 -13.79 -9.27 0.59
N THR A 73 -12.51 -9.43 0.95
CA THR A 73 -11.94 -10.72 1.31
C THR A 73 -11.95 -10.93 2.81
N ARG A 74 -12.35 -12.14 3.22
CA ARG A 74 -12.21 -12.61 4.61
C ARG A 74 -11.07 -13.62 4.71
N VAL A 75 -10.10 -13.34 5.58
CA VAL A 75 -8.94 -14.19 5.84
C VAL A 75 -9.02 -14.72 7.28
N ARG A 76 -8.81 -16.02 7.46
CA ARG A 76 -8.70 -16.63 8.79
C ARG A 76 -7.26 -16.57 9.28
N VAL A 77 -7.09 -16.14 10.53
CA VAL A 77 -5.79 -16.01 11.18
C VAL A 77 -5.77 -16.95 12.39
N ARG A 78 -4.81 -17.87 12.39
CA ARG A 78 -4.57 -18.81 13.48
C ARG A 78 -3.59 -18.20 14.47
N GLY A 79 -3.97 -18.16 15.74
CA GLY A 79 -3.16 -17.59 16.80
C GLY A 79 -3.98 -16.73 17.74
N ARG A 80 -3.52 -16.66 19.00
CA ARG A 80 -4.21 -15.94 20.05
C ARG A 80 -4.04 -14.44 19.86
N ALA A 81 -5.18 -13.74 19.80
CA ALA A 81 -5.24 -12.29 19.62
C ALA A 81 -5.58 -11.62 20.96
N GLU A 82 -4.59 -11.46 21.83
CA GLU A 82 -4.82 -10.82 23.14
C GLU A 82 -5.23 -9.35 22.97
N GLY A 83 -6.34 -8.99 23.61
CA GLY A 83 -6.82 -7.62 23.66
C GLY A 83 -7.42 -7.10 22.35
N ILE A 84 -7.77 -7.97 21.40
CA ILE A 84 -8.40 -7.61 20.11
C ILE A 84 -9.88 -7.98 20.12
N ALA A 85 -10.73 -7.11 19.57
CA ALA A 85 -12.17 -7.30 19.48
C ALA A 85 -12.66 -7.09 18.04
N PRO A 86 -13.85 -7.65 17.69
CA PRO A 86 -14.51 -7.33 16.43
C PRO A 86 -14.66 -5.82 16.23
N GLY A 87 -14.37 -5.34 15.02
CA GLY A 87 -14.37 -3.93 14.62
C GLY A 87 -13.02 -3.23 14.75
N ASP A 88 -12.06 -3.78 15.49
CA ASP A 88 -10.72 -3.21 15.62
C ASP A 88 -9.96 -3.20 14.29
N LEU A 89 -9.15 -2.16 14.08
CA LEU A 89 -8.17 -2.11 13.00
C LEU A 89 -6.84 -2.66 13.50
N VAL A 90 -6.29 -3.62 12.76
CA VAL A 90 -5.06 -4.32 13.14
C VAL A 90 -4.08 -4.40 11.98
N GLU A 91 -2.80 -4.35 12.33
CA GLU A 91 -1.67 -4.68 11.50
C GLU A 91 -1.25 -6.11 11.85
N ILE A 92 -1.08 -6.97 10.85
CA ILE A 92 -0.79 -8.39 11.02
C ILE A 92 0.45 -8.76 10.21
N THR A 93 1.32 -9.55 10.81
CA THR A 93 2.38 -10.28 10.13
C THR A 93 2.21 -11.76 10.43
N GLY A 94 2.25 -12.60 9.39
CA GLY A 94 2.11 -14.04 9.56
C GLY A 94 2.46 -14.82 8.31
N THR A 95 2.58 -16.13 8.44
CA THR A 95 2.86 -17.05 7.33
C THR A 95 1.56 -17.41 6.63
N PHE A 96 1.49 -17.25 5.30
CA PHE A 96 0.30 -17.58 4.53
C PHE A 96 0.31 -19.04 4.10
N HIS A 97 -0.83 -19.70 4.26
CA HIS A 97 -1.09 -21.04 3.75
C HIS A 97 -2.27 -20.98 2.79
N SER A 98 -2.09 -21.53 1.60
CA SER A 98 -3.05 -21.49 0.51
C SER A 98 -4.16 -22.54 0.63
N ARG A 99 -3.94 -23.61 1.41
CA ARG A 99 -4.88 -24.74 1.55
C ARG A 99 -4.95 -25.29 2.99
N PRO A 100 -5.97 -24.92 3.79
CA PRO A 100 -6.94 -23.86 3.54
C PRO A 100 -6.30 -22.47 3.62
N ALA A 101 -6.89 -21.48 2.93
CA ALA A 101 -6.47 -20.06 2.97
C ALA A 101 -6.46 -19.54 4.42
N THR A 102 -5.30 -19.57 5.06
CA THR A 102 -5.11 -19.26 6.47
C THR A 102 -3.80 -18.52 6.67
N LEU A 103 -3.73 -17.72 7.73
CA LEU A 103 -2.51 -17.01 8.12
C LEU A 103 -2.10 -17.46 9.52
N ASP A 104 -0.92 -18.03 9.67
CA ASP A 104 -0.37 -18.33 10.99
C ASP A 104 0.24 -17.05 11.57
N LEU A 105 -0.28 -16.64 12.73
CA LEU A 105 0.06 -15.35 13.32
C LEU A 105 1.49 -15.34 13.87
N HIS A 106 2.29 -14.39 13.42
CA HIS A 106 3.58 -14.08 14.06
C HIS A 106 3.44 -12.86 14.97
N ARG A 107 2.77 -11.81 14.48
CA ARG A 107 2.58 -10.55 15.22
C ARG A 107 1.27 -9.90 14.85
N VAL A 108 0.57 -9.39 15.84
CA VAL A 108 -0.60 -8.52 15.66
C VAL A 108 -0.43 -7.23 16.48
N ARG A 109 -0.86 -6.11 15.91
CA ARG A 109 -0.85 -4.81 16.59
C ARG A 109 -2.12 -4.02 16.24
N LYS A 110 -2.76 -3.42 17.24
CA LYS A 110 -3.84 -2.46 17.00
C LYS A 110 -3.32 -1.18 16.36
N VAL A 111 -4.01 -0.73 15.32
CA VAL A 111 -3.70 0.50 14.59
C VAL A 111 -4.73 1.56 14.99
N ALA A 112 -4.26 2.66 15.59
CA ALA A 112 -5.12 3.79 15.87
C ALA A 112 -5.50 4.49 14.55
N PRO A 113 -6.79 4.79 14.30
CA PRO A 113 -7.26 5.39 13.05
C PRO A 113 -6.65 6.78 12.78
N GLN A 114 -6.20 7.50 13.81
CA GLN A 114 -5.51 8.78 13.67
C GLN A 114 -4.14 8.66 13.00
N ARG A 115 -3.43 7.53 13.16
CA ARG A 115 -2.10 7.33 12.58
C ARG A 115 -2.15 7.30 11.05
N ARG A 116 -3.25 6.80 10.48
CA ARG A 116 -3.53 6.78 9.03
C ARG A 116 -3.56 8.19 8.44
N ARG A 117 -4.37 9.08 9.02
CA ARG A 117 -4.49 10.47 8.54
C ARG A 117 -3.14 11.19 8.54
N ILE A 118 -2.33 10.98 9.58
CA ILE A 118 -1.01 11.63 9.68
C ILE A 118 -0.08 11.13 8.57
N VAL A 119 0.01 9.81 8.35
CA VAL A 119 0.87 9.24 7.31
C VAL A 119 0.41 9.64 5.91
N GLU A 120 -0.89 9.65 5.65
CA GLU A 120 -1.46 10.12 4.38
C GLU A 120 -1.13 11.60 4.13
N VAL A 121 -1.35 12.47 5.13
CA VAL A 121 -1.05 13.90 5.06
C VAL A 121 0.45 14.14 4.83
N VAL A 122 1.32 13.45 5.58
CA VAL A 122 2.78 13.56 5.41
C VAL A 122 3.20 13.08 4.02
N SER A 123 2.66 11.97 3.53
CA SER A 123 2.96 11.44 2.20
C SER A 123 2.52 12.40 1.10
N MET A 124 1.34 13.02 1.22
CA MET A 124 0.88 14.05 0.29
C MET A 124 1.74 15.31 0.35
N ALA A 125 2.18 15.73 1.54
CA ALA A 125 3.06 16.89 1.71
C ALA A 125 4.43 16.65 1.07
N VAL A 126 5.02 15.47 1.27
CA VAL A 126 6.28 15.07 0.63
C VAL A 126 6.12 15.02 -0.89
N LEU A 127 5.02 14.44 -1.40
CA LEU A 127 4.76 14.37 -2.83
C LEU A 127 4.60 15.77 -3.43
N ALA A 128 3.85 16.67 -2.78
CA ALA A 128 3.72 18.06 -3.20
C ALA A 128 5.07 18.78 -3.20
N ALA A 129 5.91 18.55 -2.18
CA ALA A 129 7.26 19.12 -2.11
C ALA A 129 8.17 18.60 -3.23
N VAL A 130 8.14 17.31 -3.54
CA VAL A 130 8.89 16.73 -4.67
C VAL A 130 8.43 17.31 -6.00
N ILE A 131 7.12 17.42 -6.21
CA ILE A 131 6.53 18.03 -7.41
C ILE A 131 6.96 19.51 -7.53
N LEU A 132 6.90 20.28 -6.44
CA LEU A 132 7.36 21.66 -6.40
C LEU A 132 8.85 21.80 -6.70
N LEU A 133 9.69 20.95 -6.09
CA LEU A 133 11.13 20.92 -6.35
C LEU A 133 11.44 20.55 -7.79
N PHE A 134 10.72 19.58 -8.35
CA PHE A 134 10.81 19.22 -9.76
C PHE A 134 10.46 20.41 -10.65
N PHE A 135 9.29 21.03 -10.44
CA PHE A 135 8.91 22.22 -11.22
C PHE A 135 9.90 23.38 -11.03
N ARG A 136 10.42 23.61 -9.83
CA ARG A 136 11.43 24.65 -9.58
C ARG A 136 12.75 24.36 -10.29
N ARG A 137 13.23 23.10 -10.23
CA ARG A 137 14.46 22.65 -10.92
C ARG A 137 14.34 22.76 -12.43
N PHE A 138 13.17 22.48 -13.00
CA PHE A 138 12.92 22.48 -14.45
C PHE A 138 12.34 23.81 -14.99
N ARG A 139 11.80 24.72 -14.16
CA ARG A 139 11.37 26.07 -14.59
C ARG A 139 12.51 27.07 -14.75
N VAL A 140 13.70 26.82 -14.20
CA VAL A 140 14.89 27.67 -14.43
C VAL A 140 15.75 27.07 -15.54
N ARG A 141 15.20 27.04 -16.76
CA ARG A 141 15.97 26.98 -18.01
C ARG A 141 15.15 27.50 -19.20
N LYS A 142 14.54 28.68 -19.03
CA LYS A 142 14.23 29.54 -20.17
C LYS A 142 15.54 30.19 -20.61
N GLY A 143 16.33 29.53 -21.48
CA GLY A 143 17.43 30.23 -22.15
C GLY A 143 18.61 29.44 -22.71
N ALA A 144 18.80 28.15 -22.44
CA ALA A 144 19.74 27.27 -23.16
C ALA A 144 19.71 25.87 -22.57
N TRP A 145 19.42 24.86 -23.39
CA TRP A 145 19.39 23.45 -22.96
C TRP A 145 20.73 22.78 -23.34
N GLU A 146 21.73 22.85 -22.46
CA GLU A 146 22.88 21.94 -22.55
C GLU A 146 22.71 20.77 -21.58
N PHE A 147 22.58 19.57 -22.13
CA PHE A 147 22.62 18.31 -21.41
C PHE A 147 24.07 17.83 -21.40
N ARG A 148 24.84 18.15 -20.34
CA ARG A 148 26.13 17.50 -20.12
C ARG A 148 25.91 16.25 -19.28
N TRP A 149 26.19 15.10 -19.89
CA TRP A 149 26.36 13.86 -19.14
C TRP A 149 27.61 13.99 -18.26
N PRO A 150 27.60 13.46 -17.02
CA PRO A 150 28.84 13.24 -16.30
C PRO A 150 29.62 12.16 -17.06
N THR A 151 30.63 12.57 -17.82
CA THR A 151 31.68 11.67 -18.27
C THR A 151 32.57 11.37 -17.07
N SER A 152 32.40 10.17 -16.52
CA SER A 152 33.43 9.50 -15.73
C SER A 152 34.66 9.24 -16.60
#